data_AF-A0A392VFK5-F1
#
_entry.id   AF-A0A392VFK5-F1
#
_cell.length_a   1.000
_cell.length_b   1.000
_cell.length_c   1.000
_cell.angle_alpha   90.00
_cell.angle_beta   90.00
_cell.angle_gamma   90.00
#
_symmetry.space_group_name_H-M   'P 1'
#
loop_
_entity.id
_entity.type
_entity.pdbx_description
1 polymer ?
#
loop_
_entity_poly.entity_id
_entity_poly.type
_entity_poly.pdbx_seq_one_letter_code
_entity_poly.pdbx_strand_id
1 'polypeptide(L)' 'MYCKLRKETPTKQKDPGTFTVPVCFGSVQKRALCDLGSSISLMPLHFARKWKIGQLDTTHTME' A
#
# COMPACT_ATOMS: atom_id res chain seq x y z
N MET A 1 11.13 2.97 41.55
CA MET A 1 11.08 3.83 40.35
C MET A 1 9.74 3.59 39.65
N TYR A 2 8.83 4.56 39.64
CA TYR A 2 7.59 4.44 38.87
C TYR A 2 7.71 5.31 37.62
N CYS A 3 7.73 4.68 36.45
CA CYS A 3 7.64 5.38 35.17
C CYS A 3 6.26 6.03 35.06
N LYS A 4 6.21 7.36 35.18
CA LYS A 4 5.03 8.15 34.84
C LYS A 4 4.81 8.08 33.32
N LEU A 5 3.89 7.22 32.89
CA LEU A 5 3.35 7.27 31.53
C LEU A 5 2.55 8.58 31.42
N ARG A 6 2.99 9.53 30.58
CA ARG A 6 2.21 10.75 30.28
C ARG A 6 0.85 10.31 29.74
N LYS A 7 -0.24 10.73 30.39
CA LYS A 7 -1.64 10.53 29.98
C LYS A 7 -2.04 11.44 28.80
N GLU A 8 -1.14 11.72 27.86
CA GLU A 8 -1.53 12.32 26.60
C GLU A 8 -2.01 11.19 25.70
N THR A 9 -3.29 10.83 25.82
CA THR A 9 -3.91 9.87 24.92
C THR A 9 -3.83 10.43 23.51
N PRO A 10 -3.25 9.71 22.53
CA PRO A 10 -3.20 10.19 21.15
C PRO A 10 -4.61 10.48 20.67
N THR A 11 -4.82 11.67 20.11
CA THR A 11 -6.11 12.08 19.56
C THR A 11 -6.53 11.09 18.49
N LYS A 12 -7.68 10.43 18.66
CA LYS A 12 -8.22 9.51 17.67
C LYS A 12 -8.44 10.27 16.35
N GLN A 13 -7.65 9.97 15.33
CA GLN A 13 -7.88 10.50 14.00
C GLN A 13 -9.03 9.75 13.32
N LYS A 14 -9.76 10.45 12.45
CA LYS A 14 -10.75 9.80 11.59
C LYS A 14 -10.01 8.87 10.62
N ASP A 15 -10.66 7.77 10.28
CA ASP A 15 -10.16 6.90 9.22
C ASP A 15 -10.13 7.70 7.89
N PRO A 16 -8.95 7.86 7.26
CA PRO A 16 -8.88 8.50 5.95
C PRO A 16 -9.53 7.67 4.84
N GLY A 17 -9.83 6.38 5.09
CA GLY A 17 -10.33 5.40 4.12
C GLY A 17 -9.24 5.01 3.14
N THR A 18 -8.84 5.96 2.30
CA THR A 18 -7.79 5.79 1.31
C THR A 18 -6.72 6.87 1.47
N PHE A 19 -5.45 6.48 1.48
CA PHE A 19 -4.31 7.37 1.61
C PHE A 19 -3.19 6.98 0.66
N THR A 20 -2.22 7.88 0.43
CA THR A 20 -1.07 7.57 -0.42
C THR A 20 0.18 7.35 0.41
N VAL A 21 0.87 6.24 0.19
CA VAL A 21 2.18 5.95 0.79
C VAL A 21 3.28 6.05 -0.26
N PRO A 22 4.45 6.63 0.08
CA PRO A 22 5.61 6.54 -0.79
C PRO A 22 6.06 5.08 -0.90
N VAL A 23 6.41 4.65 -2.12
CA VAL A 23 6.92 3.31 -2.41
C VAL A 23 8.17 3.44 -3.26
N CYS A 24 9.20 2.67 -2.90
CA CYS A 24 10.44 2.57 -3.66
C CYS A 24 10.46 1.24 -4.42
N PHE A 25 10.62 1.30 -5.74
CA PHE A 25 10.87 0.14 -6.59
C PHE A 25 12.23 0.32 -7.27
N GLY A 26 13.25 -0.35 -6.74
CA GLY A 26 14.65 -0.09 -7.11
C GLY A 26 15.03 1.37 -6.82
N SER A 27 15.48 2.09 -7.85
CA SER A 27 15.83 3.51 -7.79
C SER A 27 14.65 4.47 -8.02
N VAL A 28 13.45 3.95 -8.29
CA VAL A 28 12.27 4.78 -8.62
C VAL A 28 11.38 4.95 -7.40
N GLN A 29 11.11 6.20 -7.04
CA GLN A 29 10.13 6.58 -6.03
C GLN A 29 8.76 6.83 -6.69
N LYS A 30 7.72 6.17 -6.18
CA LYS A 30 6.32 6.36 -6.57
C LYS A 30 5.46 6.56 -5.33
N ARG A 31 4.18 6.84 -5.53
CA ARG A 31 3.16 6.81 -4.49
C ARG A 31 2.18 5.70 -4.82
N ALA A 32 1.93 4.82 -3.86
CA ALA A 32 0.88 3.82 -3.95
C ALA A 32 -0.37 4.31 -3.22
N LEU A 33 -1.53 3.98 -3.76
CA LEU A 33 -2.80 4.18 -3.10
C LEU A 33 -3.01 3.01 -2.13
N CYS A 34 -3.12 3.31 -0.84
CA CYS A 34 -3.44 2.34 0.21
C CYS A 34 -4.89 2.56 0.61
N ASP A 35 -5.72 1.56 0.36
CA ASP A 35 -7.12 1.53 0.75
C ASP A 35 -7.29 0.53 1.89
N LEU A 36 -7.70 1.02 3.06
CA LEU A 36 -7.91 0.16 4.24
C LEU A 36 -9.15 -0.74 4.09
N GLY A 37 -10.04 -0.43 3.14
CA GLY A 37 -11.18 -1.28 2.79
C GLY A 37 -10.83 -2.41 1.82
N SER A 38 -9.64 -2.40 1.21
CA SER A 38 -9.21 -3.43 0.25
C SER A 38 -8.39 -4.51 0.94
N SER A 39 -8.70 -5.77 0.67
CA SER A 39 -7.89 -6.92 1.11
C SER A 39 -6.80 -7.31 0.12
N ILE A 40 -6.73 -6.65 -1.05
CA ILE A 40 -5.77 -6.99 -2.12
C ILE A 40 -4.92 -5.77 -2.52
N SER A 41 -3.68 -6.05 -2.91
CA SER A 41 -2.76 -5.06 -3.48
C SER A 41 -2.80 -5.13 -5.01
N LEU A 42 -3.15 -4.03 -5.66
CA LEU A 42 -3.18 -3.94 -7.12
C LEU A 42 -1.92 -3.26 -7.65
N MET A 43 -1.43 -3.75 -8.78
CA MET A 43 -0.34 -3.14 -9.52
C MET A 43 -0.76 -2.91 -10.97
N PRO A 44 -0.66 -1.68 -11.50
CA PRO A 44 -1.00 -1.43 -12.90
C PRO A 44 -0.16 -2.28 -13.85
N LEU A 45 -0.80 -2.90 -14.85
CA LEU A 45 -0.14 -3.81 -15.79
C LEU A 45 1.05 -3.16 -16.50
N HIS A 46 0.92 -1.89 -16.92
CA HIS A 46 2.03 -1.15 -17.52
C HIS A 46 3.25 -1.06 -16.59
N PHE A 47 3.03 -0.88 -15.29
CA PHE A 47 4.10 -0.84 -14.30
C PHE A 47 4.73 -2.22 -14.13
N ALA A 48 3.93 -3.28 -14.01
CA ALA A 48 4.43 -4.65 -13.91
C ALA A 48 5.26 -5.06 -15.14
N ARG A 49 4.81 -4.70 -16.36
CA ARG A 49 5.54 -4.93 -17.62
C ARG A 49 6.86 -4.16 -17.66
N LYS A 50 6.87 -2.89 -17.24
CA LYS A 50 8.08 -2.05 -17.21
C LYS A 50 9.15 -2.66 -16.30
N TRP A 51 8.75 -3.23 -15.17
CA TRP A 51 9.66 -3.84 -14.20
C TRP A 51 9.85 -5.36 -14.39
N LYS A 52 9.27 -5.94 -15.45
CA LYS A 52 9.33 -7.38 -15.77
C LYS A 52 9.03 -8.25 -14.54
N ILE A 53 7.96 -7.90 -13.82
CA ILE A 53 7.56 -8.61 -12.60
C ILE A 53 6.96 -9.95 -12.99
N GLY A 54 7.76 -11.01 -12.86
CA GLY A 54 7.37 -12.39 -13.16
C GLY A 54 7.02 -12.65 -14.62
N GLN A 55 6.67 -13.90 -14.93
CA GLN A 55 5.91 -14.21 -16.13
C GLN A 55 4.46 -13.77 -15.91
N LEU A 56 4.03 -12.80 -16.71
CA LEU A 56 2.64 -12.37 -16.77
C LEU A 56 1.93 -13.28 -17.76
N ASP A 57 1.55 -14.47 -17.31
CA ASP A 57 0.68 -15.33 -18.10
C ASP A 57 -0.71 -14.70 -18.12
N THR A 58 -1.30 -14.61 -19.31
CA THR A 58 -2.67 -14.12 -19.43
C THR A 58 -3.55 -15.16 -18.75
N THR A 59 -4.05 -14.87 -17.54
CA THR A 59 -4.89 -15.80 -16.80
C THR A 59 -6.07 -16.18 -17.70
N HIS A 60 -6.21 -17.48 -17.99
CA HIS A 60 -7.38 -18.02 -18.68
C HIS A 60 -8.63 -17.52 -17.95
N THR A 61 -9.39 -16.67 -18.63
CA THR A 61 -10.71 -16.29 -18.17
C THR A 61 -11.55 -17.57 -18.24
N MET A 62 -11.95 -18.11 -17.09
CA MET A 62 -13.10 -19.00 -17.09
C MET A 62 -14.30 -18.10 -17.36
N GLU A 63 -14.85 -18.22 -18.57
CA GLU A 63 -16.18 -17.70 -18.91
C GLU A 63 -17.25 -18.33 -18.01
#